data_AF-A0A7I0NQA4-F1
#
_entry.id   AF-A0A7I0NQA4-F1
#
_cell.length_a   1.000
_cell.length_b   1.000
_cell.length_c   1.000
_cell.angle_alpha   90.00
_cell.angle_beta   90.00
_cell.angle_gamma   90.00
#
_symmetry.space_group_name_H-M   'P 1'
#
loop_
_entity.id
_entity.type
_entity.pdbx_description
1 polymer ?
#
loop_
_entity_poly.entity_id
_entity_poly.type
_entity_poly.pdbx_seq_one_letter_code
_entity_poly.pdbx_strand_id
1 'polypeptide(L)'
;MTEKPNLDYIKEIAGGSEAFEQQLIDIVKREFPAEKSEFLNNYNAKAYRKTAENVHKLKHKIGMMGLENGYTLAIDFEEELKLNKTTLFPKFMLTLSSIEDFLINL
;
A
#
# COMPACT_ATOMS: atom_id res chain seq x y z
N MET A 1 -13.39 -5.73 13.82
CA MET A 1 -11.92 -5.93 13.84
C MET A 1 -11.33 -5.11 12.72
N THR A 2 -10.27 -4.36 12.98
CA THR A 2 -9.49 -3.73 11.90
C THR A 2 -8.75 -4.83 11.15
N GLU A 3 -8.83 -4.84 9.83
CA GLU A 3 -8.05 -5.73 8.98
C GLU A 3 -6.54 -5.63 9.30
N LYS A 4 -5.82 -6.74 9.12
CA LYS A 4 -4.39 -6.82 9.36
C LYS A 4 -3.68 -7.35 8.11
N PRO A 5 -2.48 -6.85 7.79
CA PRO A 5 -1.69 -7.39 6.70
C PRO A 5 -1.41 -8.89 6.90
N ASN A 6 -1.32 -9.62 5.80
CA ASN A 6 -0.96 -11.03 5.76
C ASN A 6 -0.21 -11.35 4.45
N LEU A 7 0.25 -12.59 4.33
CA LEU A 7 0.97 -13.09 3.15
C LEU A 7 0.11 -14.04 2.30
N ASP A 8 -1.18 -14.17 2.57
CA ASP A 8 -2.01 -15.23 1.97
C ASP A 8 -2.04 -15.11 0.44
N TYR A 9 -2.18 -13.87 -0.07
CA TYR A 9 -2.10 -13.60 -1.51
C TYR A 9 -0.73 -13.93 -2.12
N ILE A 10 0.36 -13.58 -1.41
CA ILE A 10 1.72 -13.89 -1.87
C ILE A 10 1.94 -15.41 -1.92
N LYS A 11 1.48 -16.14 -0.90
CA LYS A 11 1.53 -17.61 -0.82
C LYS A 11 0.73 -18.27 -1.93
N GLU A 12 -0.45 -17.73 -2.24
CA GLU A 12 -1.29 -18.19 -3.34
C GLU A 12 -0.54 -18.06 -4.68
N ILE A 13 0.02 -16.88 -4.97
CA ILE A 13 0.81 -16.66 -6.20
C ILE A 13 2.05 -17.56 -6.22
N ALA A 14 2.69 -17.78 -5.08
CA ALA A 14 3.89 -18.60 -5.01
C ALA A 14 3.63 -20.10 -5.24
N GLY A 15 2.39 -20.56 -5.11
CA GLY A 15 2.01 -21.94 -5.43
C GLY A 15 2.81 -22.98 -4.65
N GLY A 16 3.22 -22.67 -3.42
CA GLY A 16 4.05 -23.53 -2.57
C GLY A 16 5.57 -23.43 -2.80
N SER A 17 6.04 -22.55 -3.68
CA SER A 17 7.48 -22.30 -3.88
C SER A 17 8.01 -21.27 -2.87
N GLU A 18 8.71 -21.75 -1.83
CA GLU A 18 9.31 -20.89 -0.80
C GLU A 18 10.29 -19.86 -1.37
N ALA A 19 11.10 -20.26 -2.36
CA ALA A 19 12.06 -19.36 -3.00
C ALA A 19 11.35 -18.18 -3.70
N PHE A 20 10.20 -18.44 -4.33
CA PHE A 20 9.43 -17.41 -5.01
C PHE A 20 8.63 -16.54 -4.04
N GLU A 21 8.07 -17.13 -2.98
CA GLU A 21 7.48 -16.37 -1.87
C GLU A 21 8.47 -15.36 -1.29
N GLN A 22 9.69 -15.80 -0.97
CA GLN A 22 10.73 -14.91 -0.42
C GLN A 22 11.11 -13.80 -1.40
N GLN A 23 11.25 -14.12 -2.70
CA GLN A 23 11.53 -13.11 -3.73
C GLN A 23 10.46 -12.02 -3.78
N LEU A 24 9.18 -12.39 -3.69
CA LEU A 24 8.07 -11.43 -3.67
C LEU A 24 8.11 -10.56 -2.40
N ILE A 25 8.35 -11.17 -1.24
CA ILE A 25 8.48 -10.45 0.04
C ILE A 25 9.63 -9.43 -0.04
N ASP A 26 10.79 -9.83 -0.53
CA ASP A 26 11.97 -8.97 -0.63
C ASP A 26 11.74 -7.78 -1.56
N ILE A 27 11.03 -8.00 -2.68
CA ILE A 27 10.62 -6.93 -3.60
C ILE A 27 9.71 -5.93 -2.88
N VAL A 28 8.69 -6.41 -2.17
CA VAL A 28 7.77 -5.54 -1.42
C VAL A 28 8.49 -4.76 -0.33
N LYS A 29 9.36 -5.42 0.46
CA LYS A 29 10.17 -4.78 1.52
C LYS A 29 11.07 -3.67 0.97
N ARG A 30 11.60 -3.84 -0.25
CA ARG A 30 12.46 -2.84 -0.90
C ARG A 30 11.66 -1.67 -1.48
N GLU A 31 10.55 -1.95 -2.17
CA GLU A 31 9.81 -0.95 -2.94
C GLU A 31 8.89 -0.10 -2.07
N PHE A 32 8.18 -0.72 -1.12
CA PHE A 32 7.14 -0.07 -0.34
C PHE A 32 7.62 1.19 0.41
N PRO A 33 8.78 1.20 1.10
CA PRO A 33 9.26 2.40 1.78
C PRO A 33 9.56 3.56 0.82
N ALA A 34 10.11 3.26 -0.35
CA ALA A 34 10.42 4.26 -1.37
C ALA A 34 9.13 4.86 -1.96
N GLU A 35 8.15 4.02 -2.28
CA GLU A 35 6.84 4.46 -2.79
C GLU A 35 6.08 5.30 -1.76
N LYS A 36 6.09 4.91 -0.49
CA LYS A 36 5.50 5.69 0.62
C LYS A 36 6.18 7.05 0.77
N SER A 37 7.51 7.10 0.67
CA SER A 37 8.26 8.35 0.73
C SER A 37 7.90 9.28 -0.45
N GLU A 38 7.84 8.74 -1.67
CA GLU A 38 7.44 9.49 -2.85
C GLU A 38 6.02 10.06 -2.73
N PHE A 39 5.08 9.22 -2.24
CA PHE A 39 3.71 9.62 -1.93
C PHE A 39 3.67 10.82 -0.96
N LEU A 40 4.38 10.74 0.17
CA LEU A 40 4.41 11.80 1.17
C LEU A 40 5.02 13.09 0.62
N ASN A 41 6.09 12.98 -0.18
CA ASN A 41 6.71 14.13 -0.83
C ASN A 41 5.74 14.85 -1.78
N ASN A 42 5.05 14.11 -2.64
CA ASN A 42 4.06 14.68 -3.56
C ASN A 42 2.83 15.23 -2.82
N TYR A 43 2.37 14.54 -1.77
CA TYR A 43 1.27 15.02 -0.92
C TYR A 43 1.62 16.35 -0.23
N ASN A 44 2.81 16.45 0.38
CA ASN A 44 3.29 17.67 1.03
C ASN A 44 3.49 18.83 0.05
N ALA A 45 3.88 18.53 -1.19
CA ALA A 45 3.95 19.49 -2.29
C ALA A 45 2.59 19.88 -2.89
N LYS A 46 1.48 19.31 -2.38
CA LYS A 46 0.11 19.47 -2.92
C LYS A 46 -0.01 19.10 -4.40
N ALA A 47 0.86 18.20 -4.87
CA ALA A 47 0.88 17.72 -6.24
C ALA A 47 -0.16 16.60 -6.42
N TYR A 48 -1.45 16.90 -6.23
CA TYR A 48 -2.50 15.89 -6.03
C TYR A 48 -2.62 14.86 -7.17
N ARG A 49 -2.38 15.25 -8.41
CA ARG A 49 -2.34 14.30 -9.54
C ARG A 49 -1.23 13.26 -9.37
N LYS A 50 -0.02 13.69 -9.00
CA LYS A 50 1.11 12.78 -8.74
C LYS A 50 0.85 11.94 -7.49
N THR A 51 0.26 12.55 -6.46
CA THR A 51 -0.15 11.82 -5.25
C THR A 51 -1.14 10.70 -5.59
N ALA A 52 -2.13 10.95 -6.47
CA ALA A 52 -3.06 9.92 -6.93
C ALA A 52 -2.34 8.78 -7.67
N GLU A 53 -1.37 9.11 -8.54
CA GLU A 53 -0.52 8.11 -9.21
C GLU A 53 0.29 7.27 -8.18
N ASN A 54 0.77 7.88 -7.10
CA ASN A 54 1.42 7.12 -6.02
C ASN A 54 0.44 6.23 -5.26
N VAL A 55 -0.78 6.71 -4.94
CA VAL A 55 -1.83 5.91 -4.30
C VAL A 55 -2.20 4.71 -5.17
N HIS A 56 -2.26 4.86 -6.49
CA HIS A 56 -2.50 3.76 -7.42
C HIS A 56 -1.43 2.66 -7.32
N LYS A 57 -0.15 3.03 -7.23
CA LYS A 57 0.94 2.06 -7.03
C LYS A 57 0.83 1.36 -5.67
N LEU A 58 0.66 2.14 -4.60
CA LEU A 58 0.52 1.63 -3.23
C LEU A 58 -0.68 0.70 -3.08
N LYS A 59 -1.79 0.99 -3.76
CA LYS A 59 -3.00 0.15 -3.81
C LYS A 59 -2.69 -1.29 -4.21
N HIS A 60 -1.81 -1.52 -5.19
CA HIS A 60 -1.42 -2.89 -5.56
C HIS A 60 -0.69 -3.60 -4.43
N LYS A 61 0.23 -2.93 -3.71
CA LYS A 61 0.90 -3.51 -2.55
C LYS A 61 -0.05 -3.76 -1.38
N ILE A 62 -1.01 -2.86 -1.14
CA ILE A 62 -2.06 -3.04 -0.14
C ILE A 62 -2.87 -4.33 -0.44
N GLY A 63 -3.26 -4.53 -1.70
CA GLY A 63 -3.91 -5.76 -2.15
C GLY A 63 -3.04 -7.00 -1.96
N MET A 64 -1.75 -6.92 -2.31
CA MET A 64 -0.79 -8.02 -2.09
C MET A 64 -0.62 -8.41 -0.62
N MET A 65 -0.86 -7.48 0.30
CA MET A 65 -0.82 -7.71 1.75
C MET A 65 -2.17 -8.18 2.33
N GLY A 66 -3.15 -8.55 1.47
CA GLY A 66 -4.42 -9.11 1.91
C GLY A 66 -5.38 -8.12 2.60
N LEU A 67 -5.20 -6.81 2.36
CA LEU A 67 -6.02 -5.75 2.96
C LEU A 67 -7.12 -5.31 1.98
N GLU A 68 -8.24 -6.02 1.94
CA GLU A 68 -9.34 -5.73 1.02
C GLU A 68 -10.00 -4.36 1.26
N ASN A 69 -10.25 -3.98 2.53
CA ASN A 69 -10.86 -2.68 2.81
C ASN A 69 -9.85 -1.55 2.58
N GLY A 70 -8.57 -1.78 2.83
CA GLY A 70 -7.47 -0.89 2.52
C GLY A 70 -7.34 -0.67 1.01
N TYR A 71 -7.55 -1.72 0.22
CA TYR A 71 -7.58 -1.63 -1.24
C TYR A 71 -8.73 -0.76 -1.72
N THR A 72 -9.95 -0.96 -1.21
CA THR A 72 -11.10 -0.10 -1.52
C THR A 72 -10.87 1.34 -1.07
N LEU A 73 -10.33 1.54 0.13
CA LEU A 73 -9.97 2.87 0.64
C LEU A 73 -8.97 3.58 -0.28
N ALA A 74 -7.98 2.85 -0.82
CA ALA A 74 -7.01 3.41 -1.74
C ALA A 74 -7.66 3.86 -3.06
N ILE A 75 -8.65 3.12 -3.58
CA ILE A 75 -9.45 3.54 -4.75
C ILE A 75 -10.19 4.85 -4.43
N ASP A 76 -10.88 4.91 -3.31
CA ASP A 76 -11.66 6.09 -2.93
C ASP A 76 -10.74 7.31 -2.73
N PHE A 77 -9.57 7.11 -2.11
CA PHE A 77 -8.60 8.18 -1.90
C PHE A 77 -7.94 8.63 -3.20
N GLU A 78 -7.69 7.73 -4.14
CA GLU A 78 -7.21 8.05 -5.49
C GLU A 78 -8.19 8.99 -6.21
N GLU A 79 -9.49 8.69 -6.18
CA GLU A 79 -10.55 9.54 -6.74
C GLU A 79 -10.69 10.86 -5.99
N GLU A 80 -10.56 10.83 -4.66
CA GLU A 80 -10.62 12.03 -3.83
C GLU A 80 -9.51 13.03 -4.19
N LEU A 81 -8.28 12.55 -4.41
CA LEU A 81 -7.15 13.38 -4.81
C LEU A 81 -7.34 13.99 -6.20
N LYS A 82 -8.03 13.31 -7.13
CA LYS A 82 -8.41 13.87 -8.44
C LYS A 82 -9.35 15.08 -8.30
N LEU A 83 -10.08 15.16 -7.20
CA LEU A 83 -10.95 16.28 -6.83
C LEU A 83 -10.27 17.31 -5.91
N ASN A 84 -8.95 17.20 -5.71
CA ASN A 84 -8.16 18.03 -4.78
C ASN A 84 -8.64 17.98 -3.31
N LYS A 85 -9.22 16.84 -2.90
CA LYS A 85 -9.68 16.61 -1.52
C LYS A 85 -8.74 15.60 -0.83
N THR A 86 -8.65 15.65 0.49
CA THR A 86 -7.70 14.83 1.28
C THR A 86 -8.28 14.28 2.58
N THR A 87 -9.60 14.16 2.69
CA THR A 87 -10.33 13.69 3.87
C THR A 87 -9.99 12.25 4.24
N LEU A 88 -9.66 11.38 3.29
CA LEU A 88 -9.27 9.99 3.53
C LEU A 88 -7.79 9.81 3.92
N PHE A 89 -6.97 10.86 3.84
CA PHE A 89 -5.53 10.79 4.15
C PHE A 89 -5.22 10.16 5.52
N PRO A 90 -5.90 10.52 6.64
CA PRO A 90 -5.59 9.91 7.94
C PRO A 90 -5.83 8.40 7.95
N LYS A 91 -6.91 7.94 7.32
CA LYS A 91 -7.24 6.52 7.26
C LYS A 91 -6.27 5.77 6.35
N PHE A 92 -5.90 6.38 5.22
CA PHE A 92 -4.91 5.82 4.29
C PHE A 92 -3.52 5.68 4.96
N MET A 93 -3.11 6.67 5.75
CA MET A 93 -1.86 6.60 6.51
C MET A 93 -1.84 5.49 7.55
N LEU A 94 -2.98 5.22 8.20
CA LEU A 94 -3.10 4.07 9.12
C LEU A 94 -2.92 2.73 8.37
N THR A 95 -3.50 2.60 7.18
CA THR A 95 -3.29 1.43 6.30
C THR A 95 -1.82 1.28 5.91
N LEU A 96 -1.14 2.36 5.51
CA LEU A 96 0.28 2.28 5.16
C LEU A 96 1.17 1.95 6.37
N SER A 97 0.82 2.46 7.55
CA SER A 97 1.58 2.20 8.78
C SER A 97 1.44 0.74 9.23
N SER A 98 0.25 0.15 9.12
CA SER A 98 0.07 -1.26 9.47
C SER A 98 0.88 -2.19 8.57
N ILE A 99 0.99 -1.88 7.26
CA ILE A 99 1.84 -2.62 6.33
C ILE A 99 3.32 -2.44 6.69
N GLU A 100 3.76 -1.21 6.96
CA GLU A 100 5.16 -0.93 7.35
C GLU A 100 5.55 -1.72 8.61
N ASP A 101 4.71 -1.68 9.64
CA ASP A 101 4.91 -2.45 10.87
C ASP A 101 4.98 -3.96 10.59
N PHE A 102 4.09 -4.47 9.73
CA PHE A 102 4.11 -5.89 9.35
C PHE A 102 5.39 -6.27 8.62
N LEU A 103 5.84 -5.46 7.66
CA LEU A 103 7.08 -5.70 6.90
C LEU A 103 8.33 -5.65 7.78
N ILE A 104 8.36 -4.80 8.80
CA ILE A 104 9.46 -4.73 9.77
C ILE A 104 9.54 -5.98 10.65
N ASN A 105 8.39 -6.59 10.97
CA ASN A 105 8.30 -7.74 11.86
C ASN A 105 8.29 -9.11 11.13
N LEU A 106 8.37 -9.11 9.79
CA LEU A 106 8.56 -10.30 8.96
C LEU A 106 10.02 -10.75 8.95
#